data_AF-A0A3M0YP01-F1
#
_entry.id   AF-A0A3M0YP01-F1
#
_cell.length_a   1.000
_cell.length_b   1.000
_cell.length_c   1.000
_cell.angle_alpha   90.00
_cell.angle_beta   90.00
_cell.angle_gamma   90.00
#
_symmetry.space_group_name_H-M   'P 1'
#
loop_
_entity.id
_entity.type
_entity.pdbx_description
1 polymer ?
#
loop_
_entity_poly.entity_id
_entity_poly.type
_entity_poly.pdbx_seq_one_letter_code
_entity_poly.pdbx_strand_id
1 'polypeptide(L)'
;MVLVLVIAFGCVTQKKRGERSALGKLYENTTARYNGYYNATVLLQESLLALEQQHQDNYNALLPLYPYMAVDNARSVSSQLDEAIKKVSTVVALHRSSRWTDDCYLLMGKAQFLKQDYESAEETLEYLVEEFPPDNPVQEVAPEKRKPS
;
A
#
# COMPACT_ATOMS: atom_id res chain seq x y z
N MET A 1 6.31 -15.42 46.32
CA MET A 1 6.94 -14.24 45.68
C MET A 1 6.58 -14.10 44.18
N VAL A 2 5.38 -14.54 43.76
CA VAL A 2 4.89 -14.40 42.36
C VAL A 2 3.65 -13.48 42.31
N LEU A 3 2.90 -13.39 43.41
CA LEU A 3 1.70 -12.56 43.54
C LEU A 3 1.95 -11.05 43.45
N VAL A 4 3.17 -10.59 43.78
CA VAL A 4 3.54 -9.16 43.77
C VAL A 4 3.81 -8.65 42.35
N LEU A 5 4.20 -9.53 41.42
CA LEU A 5 4.59 -9.15 40.05
C LEU A 5 3.37 -8.89 39.13
N VAL A 6 2.21 -9.44 39.47
CA VAL A 6 0.95 -9.26 38.70
C VAL A 6 0.27 -7.92 39.03
N ILE A 7 0.48 -7.37 40.23
CA ILE A 7 -0.20 -6.16 40.70
C ILE A 7 0.44 -4.88 40.12
N ALA A 8 1.69 -4.94 39.66
CA ALA A 8 2.43 -3.78 39.14
C ALA A 8 2.02 -3.32 37.72
N PHE A 9 1.16 -4.06 37.00
CA PHE A 9 0.70 -3.70 35.65
C PHE A 9 -0.67 -3.00 35.61
N GLY A 10 -1.26 -2.66 36.77
CA GLY A 10 -2.61 -2.11 36.87
C GLY A 10 -2.78 -0.61 36.60
N CYS A 11 -1.80 0.07 35.97
CA CYS A 11 -1.94 1.49 35.68
C CYS A 11 -2.82 1.70 34.44
N VAL A 12 -4.14 1.80 34.64
CA VAL A 12 -5.10 2.22 33.60
C VAL A 12 -4.85 3.68 33.25
N THR A 13 -4.32 3.93 32.05
CA THR A 13 -4.16 5.28 31.51
C THR A 13 -5.52 5.81 31.04
N GLN A 14 -6.01 6.92 31.62
CA GLN A 14 -7.22 7.59 31.13
C GLN A 14 -6.96 8.19 29.73
N LYS A 15 -7.68 7.68 28.72
CA LYS A 15 -7.62 8.19 27.34
C LYS A 15 -8.52 9.41 27.17
N LYS A 16 -8.06 10.38 26.37
CA LYS A 16 -8.94 11.37 25.73
C LYS A 16 -9.87 10.65 24.74
N ARG A 17 -11.16 10.94 24.85
CA ARG A 17 -12.23 10.37 24.01
C ARG A 17 -12.00 10.77 22.56
N GLY A 18 -11.50 9.85 21.73
CA GLY A 18 -11.34 10.05 20.27
C GLY A 18 -9.96 9.71 19.69
N GLU A 19 -8.90 9.63 20.51
CA GLU A 19 -7.55 9.34 20.02
C GLU A 19 -7.14 7.88 20.24
N ARG A 20 -6.60 7.23 19.19
CA ARG A 20 -5.99 5.90 19.29
C ARG A 20 -4.73 5.97 20.17
N SER A 21 -4.54 4.98 21.05
CA SER A 21 -3.31 4.85 21.86
C SER A 21 -2.09 4.77 20.95
N ALA A 22 -0.92 5.19 21.44
CA ALA A 22 0.36 4.96 20.77
C ALA A 22 0.55 3.47 20.39
N LEU A 23 0.14 2.54 21.27
CA LEU A 23 0.17 1.10 20.97
C LEU A 23 -0.80 0.71 19.85
N GLY A 24 -1.97 1.36 19.78
CA GLY A 24 -2.94 1.15 18.70
C GLY A 24 -2.43 1.67 17.37
N LYS A 25 -1.85 2.88 17.34
CA LYS A 25 -1.17 3.44 16.17
C LYS A 25 0.01 2.55 15.72
N LEU A 26 0.78 2.02 16.66
CA LEU A 26 1.89 1.10 16.35
C LEU A 26 1.36 -0.18 15.68
N TYR A 27 0.33 -0.80 16.25
CA TYR A 27 -0.29 -1.99 15.68
C TYR A 27 -0.77 -1.73 14.25
N GLU A 28 -1.53 -0.66 14.03
CA GLU A 28 -2.06 -0.32 12.71
C GLU A 28 -0.97 -0.06 11.68
N ASN A 29 0.06 0.72 12.04
CA ASN A 29 1.18 0.99 11.14
C ASN A 29 1.96 -0.29 10.82
N THR A 30 2.11 -1.21 11.78
CA THR A 30 2.82 -2.48 11.59
C THR A 30 2.02 -3.41 10.68
N THR A 31 0.72 -3.53 10.92
CA THR A 31 -0.21 -4.30 10.08
C THR A 31 -0.25 -3.74 8.66
N ALA A 32 -0.42 -2.42 8.49
CA ALA A 32 -0.43 -1.77 7.19
C ALA A 32 0.87 -2.02 6.41
N ARG A 33 2.02 -1.87 7.07
CA ARG A 33 3.33 -2.10 6.46
C ARG A 33 3.49 -3.52 5.94
N TYR A 34 3.32 -4.51 6.82
CA TYR A 34 3.73 -5.87 6.50
C TYR A 34 2.63 -6.66 5.80
N ASN A 35 1.36 -6.47 6.16
CA ASN A 35 0.28 -7.23 5.53
C ASN A 35 -0.13 -6.63 4.17
N GLY A 36 -0.03 -5.30 4.04
CA GLY A 36 -0.37 -4.58 2.81
C GLY A 36 0.85 -4.23 1.98
N TYR A 37 1.53 -3.15 2.37
CA TYR A 37 2.54 -2.49 1.54
C TYR A 37 3.71 -3.41 1.12
N TYR A 38 4.37 -4.06 2.08
CA TYR A 38 5.52 -4.91 1.81
C TYR A 38 5.14 -6.12 0.94
N ASN A 39 4.08 -6.83 1.31
CA ASN A 39 3.61 -7.99 0.54
C ASN A 39 3.21 -7.62 -0.89
N ALA A 40 2.48 -6.50 -1.07
CA ALA A 40 2.12 -6.03 -2.40
C ALA A 40 3.35 -5.57 -3.21
N THR A 41 4.39 -5.04 -2.54
CA THR A 41 5.63 -4.63 -3.20
C THR A 41 6.38 -5.84 -3.75
N VAL A 42 6.46 -6.91 -2.95
CA VAL A 42 7.06 -8.17 -3.39
C VAL A 42 6.30 -8.74 -4.59
N LEU A 43 4.97 -8.77 -4.55
CA LEU A 43 4.15 -9.23 -5.68
C LEU A 43 4.39 -8.41 -6.95
N LEU A 44 4.45 -7.08 -6.84
CA LEU A 44 4.75 -6.21 -7.98
C LEU A 44 6.14 -6.49 -8.57
N GLN A 45 7.15 -6.68 -7.72
CA GLN A 45 8.52 -6.99 -8.15
C GLN A 45 8.60 -8.36 -8.84
N GLU A 46 7.93 -9.37 -8.30
CA GLU A 46 7.84 -10.69 -8.91
C GLU A 46 7.14 -10.62 -10.27
N SER A 47 6.07 -9.84 -10.39
CA SER A 47 5.38 -9.62 -11.67
C SER A 47 6.26 -8.92 -12.71
N LEU A 48 7.01 -7.89 -12.30
CA LEU A 48 7.98 -7.23 -13.19
C LEU A 48 9.04 -8.20 -13.70
N LEU A 49 9.64 -8.97 -12.79
CA LEU A 49 10.64 -9.98 -13.14
C LEU A 49 10.08 -11.05 -14.08
N ALA A 50 8.84 -11.50 -13.84
CA ALA A 50 8.18 -12.48 -14.69
C ALA A 50 7.89 -11.93 -16.10
N LEU A 51 7.55 -10.65 -16.22
CA LEU A 51 7.38 -9.99 -17.53
C LEU A 51 8.71 -9.81 -18.26
N GLU A 52 9.76 -9.41 -17.55
CA GLU A 52 11.12 -9.29 -18.12
C GLU A 52 11.63 -10.63 -18.66
N GLN A 53 11.41 -11.73 -17.93
CA GLN A 53 11.80 -13.07 -18.37
C GLN A 53 11.03 -13.57 -19.61
N GLN A 54 9.84 -13.02 -19.88
CA GLN A 54 9.08 -13.34 -21.09
C GLN A 54 9.58 -12.55 -22.31
N HIS A 55 10.35 -11.48 -22.11
CA HIS A 55 10.87 -10.67 -23.19
C HIS A 55 12.01 -11.40 -23.93
N GLN A 56 11.95 -11.41 -25.26
CA GLN A 56 13.03 -11.87 -26.11
C GLN A 56 13.62 -10.69 -26.88
N ASP A 57 14.90 -10.43 -26.68
CA ASP A 57 15.60 -9.31 -27.34
C ASP A 57 15.72 -9.54 -28.85
N ASN A 58 15.30 -8.54 -29.63
CA ASN A 58 15.62 -8.46 -31.05
C ASN A 58 16.76 -7.47 -31.27
N TYR A 59 18.00 -7.98 -31.36
CA TYR A 59 19.20 -7.16 -31.57
C TYR A 59 19.30 -6.49 -32.96
N ASN A 60 18.37 -6.78 -33.88
CA ASN A 60 18.24 -6.03 -35.14
C ASN A 60 17.34 -4.80 -35.01
N ALA A 61 16.73 -4.58 -33.84
CA ALA A 61 15.91 -3.43 -33.51
C ALA A 61 16.50 -2.67 -32.31
N LEU A 62 16.00 -1.46 -32.08
CA LEU A 62 16.34 -0.72 -30.87
C LEU A 62 15.73 -1.46 -29.65
N LEU A 63 16.58 -1.79 -28.67
CA LEU A 63 16.14 -2.47 -27.46
C LEU A 63 15.28 -1.53 -26.60
N PRO A 64 14.13 -2.00 -26.08
CA PRO A 64 13.29 -1.18 -25.22
C PRO A 64 14.00 -0.91 -23.88
N LEU A 65 13.94 0.33 -23.40
CA LEU A 65 14.46 0.69 -22.07
C LEU A 65 13.69 -0.01 -20.94
N TYR A 66 12.39 -0.25 -21.17
CA TYR A 66 11.48 -0.93 -20.23
C TYR A 66 10.84 -2.15 -20.89
N PRO A 67 11.50 -3.32 -20.89
CA PRO A 67 11.02 -4.52 -21.57
C PRO A 67 9.62 -4.96 -21.12
N TYR A 68 9.30 -4.78 -19.84
CA TYR A 68 7.99 -5.12 -19.27
C TYR A 68 6.82 -4.32 -19.88
N MET A 69 7.09 -3.13 -20.45
CA MET A 69 6.07 -2.33 -21.15
C MET A 69 5.82 -2.82 -22.59
N ALA A 70 6.77 -3.54 -23.18
CA ALA A 70 6.67 -4.05 -24.54
C ALA A 70 5.95 -5.41 -24.61
N VAL A 71 5.56 -5.96 -23.46
CA VAL A 71 4.83 -7.24 -23.38
C VAL A 71 3.34 -6.98 -23.58
N ASP A 72 2.78 -7.44 -24.70
CA ASP A 72 1.34 -7.31 -25.01
C ASP A 72 0.44 -8.16 -24.07
N ASN A 73 1.02 -8.98 -23.20
CA ASN A 73 0.33 -9.98 -22.39
C ASN A 73 0.46 -9.75 -20.86
N ALA A 74 0.02 -8.59 -20.37
CA ALA A 74 -0.11 -8.32 -18.94
C ALA A 74 -1.00 -9.35 -18.20
N ARG A 75 -1.83 -10.12 -18.92
CA ARG A 75 -2.65 -11.20 -18.35
C ARG A 75 -1.82 -12.28 -17.66
N SER A 76 -0.57 -12.51 -18.09
CA SER A 76 0.31 -13.52 -17.48
C SER A 76 0.60 -13.25 -16.00
N VAL A 77 0.60 -11.98 -15.58
CA VAL A 77 0.84 -11.56 -14.19
C VAL A 77 -0.37 -10.92 -13.52
N SER A 78 -1.50 -10.78 -14.24
CA SER A 78 -2.72 -10.11 -13.73
C SER A 78 -3.17 -10.62 -12.36
N SER A 79 -3.14 -11.94 -12.14
CA SER A 79 -3.54 -12.53 -10.85
C SER A 79 -2.67 -12.07 -9.67
N GLN A 80 -1.36 -11.93 -9.89
CA GLN A 80 -0.44 -11.41 -8.86
C GLN A 80 -0.69 -9.93 -8.60
N LEU A 81 -0.92 -9.15 -9.66
CA LEU A 81 -1.25 -7.72 -9.56
C LEU A 81 -2.60 -7.49 -8.88
N ASP A 82 -3.60 -8.34 -9.14
CA ASP A 82 -4.90 -8.31 -8.47
C ASP A 82 -4.76 -8.54 -6.97
N GLU A 83 -3.93 -9.49 -6.57
CA GLU A 83 -3.64 -9.73 -5.14
C GLU A 83 -2.86 -8.56 -4.53
N ALA A 84 -1.92 -7.94 -5.26
CA ALA A 84 -1.22 -6.75 -4.80
C ALA A 84 -2.20 -5.58 -4.55
N ILE A 85 -3.08 -5.29 -5.52
CA ILE A 85 -4.13 -4.26 -5.45
C ILE A 85 -5.07 -4.55 -4.26
N LYS A 86 -5.50 -5.80 -4.08
CA LYS A 86 -6.34 -6.20 -2.94
C LYS A 86 -5.68 -5.93 -1.58
N LYS A 87 -4.38 -6.22 -1.45
CA LYS A 87 -3.65 -5.98 -0.20
C LYS A 87 -3.56 -4.50 0.14
N VAL A 88 -3.22 -3.65 -0.82
CA VAL A 88 -3.10 -2.20 -0.58
C VAL A 88 -4.47 -1.53 -0.39
N SER A 89 -5.49 -1.92 -1.15
CA SER A 89 -6.87 -1.42 -0.97
C SER A 89 -7.44 -1.80 0.40
N THR A 90 -7.10 -2.98 0.93
CA THR A 90 -7.46 -3.38 2.30
C THR A 90 -6.83 -2.45 3.34
N VAL A 91 -5.57 -2.05 3.15
CA VAL A 91 -4.91 -1.08 4.04
C VAL A 91 -5.54 0.30 3.95
N VAL A 92 -5.83 0.78 2.74
CA VAL A 92 -6.51 2.06 2.53
C VAL A 92 -7.87 2.08 3.24
N ALA A 93 -8.64 1.00 3.13
CA ALA A 93 -9.97 0.90 3.74
C ALA A 93 -9.94 0.79 5.27
N LEU A 94 -9.04 -0.03 5.83
CA LEU A 94 -9.03 -0.35 7.27
C LEU A 94 -8.10 0.55 8.09
N HIS A 95 -7.08 1.12 7.46
CA HIS A 95 -5.98 1.82 8.11
C HIS A 95 -5.69 3.17 7.43
N ARG A 96 -6.72 3.94 7.02
CA ARG A 96 -6.58 5.25 6.34
C ARG A 96 -5.68 6.27 7.06
N SER A 97 -5.54 6.18 8.38
CA SER A 97 -4.66 7.05 9.19
C SER A 97 -3.25 6.48 9.39
N SER A 98 -2.94 5.36 8.74
CA SER A 98 -1.61 4.77 8.75
C SER A 98 -0.65 5.66 7.96
N ARG A 99 0.61 5.68 8.39
CA ARG A 99 1.68 6.37 7.66
C ARG A 99 2.04 5.73 6.31
N TRP A 100 1.43 4.58 6.00
CA TRP A 100 1.69 3.80 4.78
C TRP A 100 0.56 3.92 3.77
N THR A 101 -0.46 4.74 4.04
CA THR A 101 -1.65 4.84 3.20
C THR A 101 -1.32 5.47 1.85
N ASP A 102 -0.53 6.53 1.82
CA ASP A 102 0.02 7.18 0.62
C ASP A 102 0.88 6.21 -0.21
N ASP A 103 1.80 5.50 0.44
CA ASP A 103 2.60 4.45 -0.16
C ASP A 103 1.75 3.33 -0.78
N CYS A 104 0.64 2.96 -0.12
CA CYS A 104 -0.33 1.99 -0.63
C CYS A 104 -1.06 2.49 -1.88
N TYR A 105 -1.45 3.77 -1.94
CA TYR A 105 -2.04 4.38 -3.14
C TYR A 105 -1.05 4.40 -4.31
N LEU A 106 0.20 4.80 -4.07
CA LEU A 106 1.24 4.78 -5.09
C LEU A 106 1.47 3.38 -5.64
N LEU A 107 1.52 2.38 -4.76
CA LEU A 107 1.73 0.99 -5.16
C LEU A 107 0.51 0.41 -5.89
N MET A 108 -0.70 0.83 -5.52
CA MET A 108 -1.93 0.49 -6.23
C MET A 108 -1.91 1.00 -7.68
N GLY A 109 -1.57 2.28 -7.87
CA GLY A 109 -1.43 2.90 -9.19
C GLY A 109 -0.37 2.21 -10.06
N LYS A 110 0.78 1.86 -9.47
CA LYS A 110 1.82 1.08 -10.18
C LYS A 110 1.33 -0.30 -10.61
N ALA A 111 0.58 -0.99 -9.75
CA ALA A 111 0.05 -2.31 -10.07
C ALA A 111 -1.03 -2.24 -11.15
N GLN A 112 -1.95 -1.27 -11.09
CA GLN A 112 -2.96 -1.02 -12.13
C GLN A 112 -2.30 -0.67 -13.47
N PHE A 113 -1.30 0.22 -13.45
CA PHE A 113 -0.55 0.60 -14.64
C PHE A 113 0.15 -0.60 -15.28
N LEU A 114 0.83 -1.43 -14.49
CA LEU A 114 1.49 -2.64 -14.99
C LEU A 114 0.48 -3.68 -15.52
N LYS A 115 -0.73 -3.68 -14.97
CA LYS A 115 -1.85 -4.50 -15.45
C LYS A 115 -2.50 -3.93 -16.73
N GLN A 116 -2.02 -2.78 -17.23
CA GLN A 116 -2.58 -2.03 -18.36
C GLN A 116 -4.01 -1.50 -18.11
N ASP A 117 -4.40 -1.38 -16.84
CA ASP A 117 -5.63 -0.73 -16.40
C ASP A 117 -5.34 0.76 -16.17
N TYR A 118 -5.12 1.47 -17.29
CA TYR A 118 -4.60 2.85 -17.26
C TYR A 118 -5.61 3.84 -16.67
N GLU A 119 -6.91 3.64 -16.92
CA GLU A 119 -7.98 4.47 -16.37
C GLU A 119 -7.98 4.39 -14.83
N SER A 120 -7.98 3.18 -14.26
CA SER A 120 -7.93 3.01 -12.81
C SER A 120 -6.62 3.53 -12.20
N ALA A 121 -5.50 3.39 -12.93
CA ALA A 121 -4.21 3.88 -12.49
C ALA A 121 -4.18 5.41 -12.42
N GLU A 122 -4.73 6.08 -13.44
CA GLU A 122 -4.86 7.53 -13.51
C GLU A 122 -5.68 8.05 -12.32
N GLU A 123 -6.91 7.58 -12.14
CA GLU A 123 -7.78 7.98 -11.02
C GLU A 123 -7.10 7.79 -9.65
N THR A 124 -6.40 6.67 -9.48
CA THR A 124 -5.70 6.33 -8.23
C THR A 124 -4.54 7.29 -7.96
N LEU A 125 -3.78 7.65 -8.99
CA LEU A 125 -2.62 8.53 -8.88
C LEU A 125 -3.04 10.01 -8.78
N GLU A 126 -4.13 10.41 -9.43
CA GLU A 126 -4.74 11.73 -9.23
C GLU A 126 -5.18 11.89 -7.78
N TYR A 127 -5.95 10.94 -7.24
CA TYR A 127 -6.35 10.95 -5.82
C TYR A 127 -5.13 11.02 -4.88
N LEU A 128 -4.06 10.27 -5.19
CA LEU A 128 -2.82 10.32 -4.42
C LEU A 128 -2.24 11.74 -4.37
N VAL A 129 -2.10 12.42 -5.51
CA VAL A 129 -1.51 13.75 -5.59
C VAL A 129 -2.38 14.81 -4.92
N GLU A 130 -3.71 14.69 -5.06
CA GLU A 130 -4.68 15.61 -4.46
C GLU A 130 -4.72 15.50 -2.94
N GLU A 131 -4.74 14.28 -2.40
CA GLU A 131 -4.93 14.03 -0.97
C GLU A 131 -3.60 13.94 -0.20
N PHE A 132 -2.51 13.60 -0.89
CA PHE A 132 -1.17 13.41 -0.32
C PHE A 132 -0.10 14.20 -1.09
N PRO A 133 -0.19 15.54 -1.13
CA PRO A 133 0.75 16.36 -1.90
C PRO A 133 2.19 16.23 -1.35
N PRO A 134 3.21 16.18 -2.23
CA PRO A 134 4.60 15.89 -1.85
C PRO A 134 5.22 16.96 -0.95
N ASP A 135 4.75 18.21 -1.03
CA ASP A 135 5.19 19.32 -0.18
C ASP A 135 4.59 19.27 1.24
N ASN A 136 3.63 18.38 1.46
CA ASN A 136 3.02 18.12 2.77
C ASN A 136 2.89 16.59 2.98
N PRO A 137 4.03 15.88 3.13
CA PRO A 137 4.00 14.45 3.45
C PRO A 137 3.21 14.27 4.74
N VAL A 138 2.20 13.39 4.70
CA VAL A 138 1.16 13.21 5.73
C VAL A 138 1.65 13.57 7.14
N GLN A 139 1.31 14.77 7.59
CA GLN A 139 1.14 15.02 9.01
C GLN A 139 -0.10 14.25 9.42
N GLU A 140 0.01 13.39 10.45
CA GLU A 140 -1.07 12.58 11.02
C GLU A 140 -2.44 13.23 10.76
N VAL A 141 -3.16 12.79 9.72
CA VAL A 141 -4.43 13.43 9.36
C VAL A 141 -5.34 13.22 10.56
N ALA A 142 -5.65 14.32 11.24
CA ALA A 142 -6.55 14.31 12.38
C ALA A 142 -7.83 13.58 11.93
N PRO A 143 -8.38 12.66 12.75
CA PRO A 143 -9.43 11.75 12.31
C PRO A 143 -10.59 12.56 11.74
N GLU A 144 -10.81 12.42 10.43
CA GLU A 144 -11.96 13.00 9.77
C GLU A 144 -13.20 12.43 10.45
N LYS A 145 -14.02 13.32 11.02
CA LYS A 145 -15.22 12.94 11.76
C LYS A 145 -16.15 12.24 10.76
N ARG A 146 -16.30 10.92 10.88
CA ARG A 146 -17.28 10.14 10.11
C ARG A 146 -18.63 10.87 10.19
N LYS A 147 -19.12 11.39 9.06
CA LYS A 147 -20.52 11.82 8.97
C LYS A 147 -21.39 10.56 9.16
N PRO A 148 -22.36 10.57 10.08
CA PRO A 148 -23.28 9.44 10.22
C PRO A 148 -24.10 9.31 8.94
N SER A 149 -24.15 8.07 8.43
CA SER A 149 -25.07 7.61 7.38
C SER A 149 -26.52 7.80 7.77
#